data_AF-A0A3D0X182-F1
#
_entry.id   AF-A0A3D0X182-F1
#
_cell.length_a   1.000
_cell.length_b   1.000
_cell.length_c   1.000
_cell.angle_alpha   90.00
_cell.angle_beta   90.00
_cell.angle_gamma   90.00
#
_symmetry.space_group_name_H-M   'P 1'
#
loop_
_entity.id
_entity.type
_entity.pdbx_description
1 polymer ?
#
loop_
_entity_poly.entity_id
_entity_poly.type
_entity_poly.pdbx_seq_one_letter_code
_entity_poly.pdbx_strand_id
1 'polypeptide(L)'
;AYLSGDSMNTAAGKAGIKSFHAGIGRMLCSARYLGDGFYPAIIDMETFAAAEAERARRVKKLNRIQKPKEPEKAVFPTSFRMREGTERFDDPFEQAEYAYSLIKTEVKADGSQ
;
A
#
# COMPACT_ATOMS: atom_id res chain seq x y z
N ALA A 1 21.06 -4.52 24.16
CA ALA A 1 19.90 -5.23 23.59
C ALA A 1 18.92 -4.22 22.99
N TYR A 2 17.91 -4.66 22.23
CA TYR A 2 16.96 -3.75 21.55
C TYR A 2 16.28 -2.76 22.51
N LEU A 3 15.73 -3.26 23.63
CA LEU A 3 15.11 -2.44 24.68
C LEU A 3 16.12 -1.53 25.41
N SER A 4 17.41 -1.85 25.38
CA SER A 4 18.49 -1.02 25.93
C SER A 4 18.94 0.09 24.98
N GLY A 5 18.25 0.31 23.85
CA GLY A 5 18.55 1.39 22.91
C GLY A 5 19.28 0.96 21.64
N ASP A 6 19.64 -0.31 21.48
CA ASP A 6 20.22 -0.79 20.23
C ASP A 6 19.23 -0.63 19.05
N SER A 7 19.74 -0.36 17.86
CA SER A 7 18.93 -0.47 16.63
C SER A 7 18.52 -1.93 16.39
N MET A 8 17.46 -2.17 15.60
CA MET A 8 17.04 -3.54 15.25
C MET A 8 18.20 -4.35 14.65
N ASN A 9 18.95 -3.75 13.72
CA ASN A 9 20.10 -4.39 13.08
C ASN A 9 21.24 -4.65 14.07
N THR A 10 21.54 -3.69 14.95
CA THR A 10 22.60 -3.84 15.96
C THR A 10 22.26 -4.94 16.96
N ALA A 11 21.00 -4.99 17.42
CA ALA A 11 20.53 -6.03 18.33
C ALA A 11 20.56 -7.42 17.67
N ALA A 12 20.10 -7.52 16.42
CA ALA A 12 20.18 -8.76 15.65
C ALA A 12 21.62 -9.23 15.44
N GLY A 13 22.53 -8.32 15.09
CA GLY A 13 23.96 -8.62 14.94
C GLY A 13 24.59 -9.13 16.24
N LYS A 14 24.29 -8.51 17.38
CA LYS A 14 24.73 -8.98 18.70
C LYS A 14 24.18 -10.37 19.06
N ALA A 15 22.98 -10.69 18.59
CA ALA A 15 22.35 -12.00 18.78
C ALA A 15 22.78 -13.04 17.72
N GLY A 16 23.70 -12.71 16.81
CA GLY A 16 24.13 -13.60 15.73
C GLY A 16 23.07 -13.85 14.64
N ILE A 17 22.02 -13.03 14.58
CA ILE A 17 20.91 -13.17 13.62
C ILE A 17 21.26 -12.44 12.33
N LYS A 18 21.49 -13.19 11.24
CA LYS A 18 21.73 -12.65 9.90
C LYS A 18 20.43 -12.67 9.08
N SER A 19 19.74 -11.53 9.03
CA SER A 19 18.50 -11.35 8.27
C SER A 19 18.39 -9.92 7.72
N PHE A 20 17.49 -9.71 6.76
CA PHE A 20 17.14 -8.38 6.25
C PHE A 20 16.32 -7.58 7.26
N HIS A 21 16.32 -6.25 7.13
CA HIS A 21 15.66 -5.32 8.06
C HIS A 21 14.19 -5.68 8.35
N ALA A 22 13.40 -5.94 7.30
CA ALA A 22 11.99 -6.33 7.47
C ALA A 22 11.83 -7.71 8.13
N GLY A 23 12.76 -8.64 7.92
CA GLY A 23 12.77 -9.94 8.59
C GLY A 23 13.03 -9.82 10.08
N ILE A 24 14.03 -9.01 10.46
CA ILE A 24 14.31 -8.70 11.88
C ILE A 24 13.09 -8.05 12.54
N GLY A 25 12.44 -7.11 11.83
CA GLY A 25 11.19 -6.50 12.30
C GLY A 25 10.07 -7.52 12.50
N ARG A 26 9.86 -8.46 11.57
CA ARG A 26 8.85 -9.52 11.71
C ARG A 26 9.15 -10.44 12.88
N MET A 27 10.41 -10.79 13.12
CA MET A 27 10.81 -11.57 14.28
C MET A 27 10.45 -10.83 15.57
N LEU A 28 10.87 -9.58 15.70
CA LEU A 28 10.63 -8.78 16.91
C LEU A 28 9.12 -8.66 17.27
N CYS A 29 8.24 -8.59 16.26
CA CYS A 29 6.80 -8.37 16.43
C CYS A 29 5.95 -9.65 16.29
N SER A 30 6.55 -10.85 16.26
CA SER A 30 5.81 -12.08 16.01
C SER A 30 5.05 -12.55 17.25
N ALA A 31 3.72 -12.43 17.24
CA ALA A 31 2.85 -12.91 18.32
C ALA A 31 2.96 -14.44 18.56
N ARG A 32 3.44 -15.21 17.57
CA ARG A 32 3.66 -16.65 17.71
C ARG A 32 4.65 -17.01 18.82
N TYR A 33 5.52 -16.08 19.22
CA TYR A 33 6.47 -16.31 20.29
C TYR A 33 5.84 -16.29 21.69
N LEU A 34 4.59 -15.83 21.82
CA LEU A 34 3.79 -15.94 23.05
C LEU A 34 3.20 -17.35 23.25
N GLY A 35 3.33 -18.22 22.25
CA GLY A 35 2.69 -19.52 22.20
C GLY A 35 1.26 -19.45 21.66
N ASP A 36 0.90 -20.40 20.81
CA ASP A 36 -0.43 -20.52 20.18
C ASP A 36 -1.09 -21.89 20.47
N GLY A 37 -0.57 -22.60 21.47
CA GLY A 37 -0.98 -23.95 21.83
C GLY A 37 -0.35 -25.05 20.98
N PHE A 38 0.08 -24.74 19.76
CA PHE A 38 0.87 -25.66 18.92
C PHE A 38 2.38 -25.46 19.14
N TYR A 39 2.83 -24.20 19.19
CA TYR A 39 4.20 -23.84 19.57
C TYR A 39 4.28 -23.39 21.03
N PRO A 40 5.35 -23.78 21.77
CA PRO A 40 5.59 -23.28 23.11
C PRO A 40 5.92 -21.79 23.09
N ALA A 41 5.60 -21.10 24.19
CA ALA A 41 6.02 -19.72 24.39
C ALA A 41 7.54 -19.63 24.52
N ILE A 42 8.15 -18.72 23.76
CA ILE A 42 9.59 -18.44 23.77
C ILE A 42 9.87 -17.14 24.54
N ILE A 43 8.93 -16.20 24.52
CA ILE A 43 9.01 -14.92 25.22
C ILE A 43 7.74 -14.70 26.05
N ASP A 44 7.88 -13.94 27.12
CA ASP A 44 6.79 -13.48 27.96
C ASP A 44 6.03 -12.31 27.31
N MET A 45 4.76 -12.16 27.71
CA MET A 45 3.88 -11.09 27.23
C MET A 45 4.43 -9.70 27.58
N GLU A 46 5.06 -9.55 28.75
CA GLU A 46 5.59 -8.26 29.20
C GLU A 46 6.75 -7.80 28.31
N THR A 47 7.75 -8.67 28.06
CA THR A 47 8.85 -8.35 27.14
C THR A 47 8.35 -8.07 25.71
N PHE A 48 7.35 -8.82 25.22
CA PHE A 48 6.76 -8.57 23.91
C PHE A 48 6.10 -7.19 23.84
N ALA A 49 5.27 -6.86 24.83
CA ALA A 49 4.59 -5.57 24.92
C ALA A 49 5.59 -4.41 25.02
N ALA A 50 6.68 -4.58 25.78
CA ALA A 50 7.75 -3.59 25.89
C ALA A 50 8.44 -3.34 24.54
N ALA A 51 8.70 -4.39 23.76
CA ALA A 51 9.31 -4.26 22.43
C ALA A 51 8.40 -3.51 21.43
N GLU A 52 7.10 -3.82 21.43
CA GLU A 52 6.12 -3.11 20.60
C GLU A 52 5.96 -1.64 21.00
N ALA A 53 5.88 -1.37 22.31
CA ALA A 53 5.81 0.00 22.83
C ALA A 53 7.03 0.82 22.43
N GLU A 54 8.23 0.24 22.54
CA GLU A 54 9.48 0.88 22.11
C GLU A 54 9.48 1.18 20.61
N ARG A 55 8.98 0.24 19.80
CA ARG A 55 8.86 0.42 18.35
C ARG A 55 7.90 1.55 18.00
N ALA A 56 6.72 1.59 18.63
CA ALA A 56 5.75 2.67 18.46
C ALA A 56 6.33 4.02 18.89
N ARG A 57 7.06 4.07 20.00
CA ARG A 57 7.79 5.27 20.47
C ARG A 57 8.78 5.77 19.43
N ARG A 58 9.59 4.88 18.84
CA ARG A 58 10.59 5.24 17.81
C ARG A 58 9.94 5.73 16.51
N VAL A 59 8.87 5.08 16.06
CA VAL A 59 8.12 5.52 14.86
C VAL A 59 7.55 6.93 15.06
N LYS A 60 6.94 7.19 16.23
CA LYS A 60 6.45 8.52 16.62
C LYS A 60 7.58 9.55 16.64
N LYS A 61 8.70 9.24 17.31
CA LYS A 61 9.86 10.14 17.41
C LYS A 61 10.46 10.50 16.05
N LEU A 62 10.47 9.57 15.11
CA LEU A 62 11.01 9.78 13.77
C LEU A 62 10.02 10.44 12.80
N ASN A 63 8.80 10.77 13.25
CA ASN A 63 7.71 11.26 12.41
C ASN A 63 7.43 10.36 11.18
N ARG A 64 7.79 9.07 11.25
CA ARG A 64 7.59 8.08 10.19
C ARG A 64 6.18 7.47 10.25
N ILE A 65 5.21 8.25 10.69
CA ILE A 65 3.81 7.88 10.62
C ILE A 65 3.34 8.31 9.24
N GLN A 66 3.64 7.49 8.23
CA GLN A 66 3.06 7.70 6.91
C GLN A 66 1.57 7.36 7.03
N LYS A 67 0.73 8.39 7.21
CA LYS A 67 -0.70 8.23 7.02
C LYS A 67 -0.88 7.79 5.56
N PRO A 68 -1.65 6.72 5.29
CA PRO A 68 -2.04 6.40 3.92
C PRO A 68 -2.63 7.67 3.31
N LYS A 69 -2.02 8.16 2.21
CA LYS A 69 -2.65 9.25 1.44
C LYS A 69 -3.97 8.68 0.96
N GLU A 70 -5.08 9.37 1.23
CA GLU A 70 -6.34 8.99 0.61
C GLU A 70 -6.12 8.95 -0.90
N PRO A 71 -6.47 7.84 -1.58
CA PRO A 71 -6.31 7.78 -3.02
C PRO A 71 -7.12 8.93 -3.61
N GLU A 72 -6.46 9.82 -4.34
CA GLU A 72 -7.16 10.82 -5.13
C GLU A 72 -8.13 10.07 -6.04
N LYS A 73 -9.42 10.39 -5.94
CA LYS A 73 -10.43 9.80 -6.80
C LYS A 73 -10.13 10.26 -8.22
N ALA A 74 -9.53 9.39 -9.03
CA ALA A 74 -9.36 9.66 -10.45
C ALA A 74 -10.75 9.93 -11.05
N VAL A 75 -10.93 11.14 -11.59
CA VAL A 75 -12.16 11.51 -12.29
C VAL A 75 -12.05 10.98 -13.71
N PHE A 76 -12.73 9.88 -14.00
CA PHE A 76 -12.84 9.35 -15.35
C PHE A 76 -14.06 9.98 -16.04
N PRO A 77 -13.92 10.47 -17.28
CA PRO A 77 -15.07 10.94 -18.03
C PRO A 77 -16.01 9.76 -18.32
N THR A 78 -17.26 9.88 -17.88
CA THR A 78 -18.31 8.87 -18.07
C THR A 78 -19.38 9.33 -19.05
N SER A 79 -19.37 10.59 -19.47
CA SER A 79 -20.26 11.15 -20.48
C SER A 79 -19.58 11.17 -21.86
N PHE A 80 -20.29 10.60 -22.83
CA PHE A 80 -19.89 10.55 -24.23
C PHE A 80 -21.00 11.12 -25.10
N ARG A 81 -20.62 11.71 -26.23
CA ARG A 81 -21.55 12.16 -27.28
C ARG A 81 -21.07 11.67 -28.63
N MET A 82 -21.99 11.37 -29.53
CA MET A 82 -21.67 11.10 -30.93
C MET A 82 -21.71 12.39 -31.73
N ARG A 83 -20.75 12.56 -32.66
CA ARG A 83 -20.88 13.54 -33.74
C ARG A 83 -21.99 13.10 -34.69
N GLU A 84 -22.57 14.06 -35.40
CA GLU A 84 -23.45 13.74 -36.53
C GLU A 84 -22.68 12.95 -37.59
N GLY A 85 -23.24 11.81 -37.99
CA GLY A 85 -22.70 10.98 -39.06
C GLY A 85 -23.26 11.44 -40.40
N THR A 86 -22.38 11.60 -41.38
CA THR A 86 -22.72 12.02 -42.74
C THR A 86 -22.66 10.87 -43.74
N GLU A 87 -22.00 9.77 -43.38
CA GLU A 87 -21.70 8.65 -44.27
C GLU A 87 -22.37 7.36 -43.79
N ARG A 88 -22.70 6.50 -44.75
CA ARG A 88 -23.26 5.17 -44.52
C ARG A 88 -22.60 4.18 -45.47
N PHE A 89 -22.15 3.06 -44.92
CA PHE A 89 -21.43 2.00 -45.61
C PHE A 89 -22.29 0.74 -45.66
N ASP A 90 -22.15 -0.03 -46.74
CA ASP A 90 -22.88 -1.28 -46.93
C ASP A 90 -22.24 -2.44 -46.15
N ASP A 91 -20.91 -2.41 -45.96
CA ASP A 91 -20.22 -3.39 -45.14
C ASP A 91 -20.50 -3.14 -43.65
N PRO A 92 -21.05 -4.12 -42.91
CA PRO A 92 -21.33 -3.98 -41.49
C PRO A 92 -20.10 -3.68 -40.62
N PHE A 93 -18.91 -4.16 -41.00
CA PHE A 93 -17.69 -3.90 -40.22
C PHE A 93 -17.21 -2.47 -40.40
N GLU A 94 -17.14 -1.98 -41.65
CA GLU A 94 -16.84 -0.58 -41.94
C GLU A 94 -17.86 0.38 -41.32
N GLN A 95 -19.16 0.06 -41.38
CA GLN A 95 -20.20 0.88 -40.76
C GLN A 95 -20.05 0.98 -39.23
N ALA A 96 -19.64 -0.11 -38.59
CA ALA A 96 -19.38 -0.13 -37.14
C ALA A 96 -18.14 0.70 -36.81
N GLU A 97 -17.03 0.52 -37.54
CA GLU A 97 -15.81 1.32 -37.37
C GLU A 97 -16.10 2.82 -37.49
N TYR A 98 -16.83 3.22 -38.53
CA TYR A 98 -17.27 4.60 -38.71
C TYR A 98 -18.09 5.11 -37.53
N ALA A 99 -19.08 4.34 -37.05
CA ALA A 99 -19.91 4.74 -35.91
C ALA A 99 -19.11 4.93 -34.61
N TYR A 100 -18.13 4.06 -34.34
CA TYR A 100 -17.24 4.21 -33.17
C TYR A 100 -16.32 5.43 -33.31
N SER A 101 -15.87 5.77 -34.52
CA SER A 101 -15.06 6.97 -34.77
C SER A 101 -15.77 8.29 -34.44
N LEU A 102 -17.12 8.29 -34.44
CA LEU A 102 -17.94 9.46 -34.12
C LEU A 102 -18.06 9.71 -32.61
N ILE A 103 -17.71 8.75 -31.76
CA ILE A 103 -17.77 8.90 -30.30
C ILE A 103 -16.72 9.91 -29.85
N LYS A 104 -17.17 10.99 -29.22
CA LYS A 104 -16.35 11.97 -28.52
C LYS A 104 -16.64 11.92 -27.03
N THR A 105 -15.61 12.03 -26.24
CA THR A 105 -15.71 12.22 -24.79
C THR A 105 -15.99 13.69 -24.49
N GLU A 106 -16.93 13.98 -23.58
CA GLU A 106 -17.04 15.34 -23.03
C GLU A 106 -15.84 15.58 -22.11
N VAL A 107 -14.84 16.33 -22.58
CA VAL A 107 -13.80 16.86 -21.70
C VAL A 107 -14.40 18.08 -21.01
N LYS A 108 -14.78 17.95 -19.73
CA LYS A 108 -14.87 19.14 -18.89
C LYS A 108 -13.43 19.65 -18.76
N ALA A 109 -13.12 20.78 -19.40
CA ALA A 109 -11.88 21.47 -19.11
C ALA A 109 -11.94 21.83 -17.63
N ASP A 110 -11.12 21.19 -16.81
CA ASP A 110 -10.91 21.62 -15.43
C ASP A 110 -10.31 23.02 -15.51
N GLY A 111 -11.20 24.01 -15.36
CA GLY A 111 -10.86 25.41 -15.29
C GLY A 111 -9.89 25.58 -14.14
N SER A 112 -8.66 25.94 -14.50
CA SER A 112 -7.64 26.46 -13.61
C SER A 112 -8.23 27.58 -12.75
N GLN A 113 -8.26 27.36 -11.43
CA GLN A 113 -8.22 28.39 -10.39
C GLN A 113 -7.29 27.93 -9.28
#